data_AF-A0A8D1G007-F1
#
_entry.id   AF-A0A8D1G007-F1
#
_cell.length_a   1.000
_cell.length_b   1.000
_cell.length_c   1.000
_cell.angle_alpha   90.00
_cell.angle_beta   90.00
_cell.angle_gamma   90.00
#
_symmetry.space_group_name_H-M   'P 1'
#
loop_
_entity.id
_entity.type
_entity.pdbx_description
1 polymer ?
#
loop_
_entity_poly.entity_id
_entity_poly.type
_entity_poly.pdbx_seq_one_letter_code
_entity_poly.pdbx_strand_id
1 'polypeptide(L)'
;MRFTLTRWCLTLFIFLNRPLPVLPDSADGAHTPTLEPEPFLYILGKQRMLEAQHRCYDRMQKLPPYQGEGLYCNRTWDGWSCWDDTPAGVLAEQYCPDYFPDFDAAEKVTKYCGEDGDWYRHPESNISWSNYTMCNAFTPDKLQNAYILYYLAIVGHSCRFPC
;
A
#
# COMPACT_ATOMS: atom_id res chain seq x y z
N MET A 1 -18.28 50.12 -35.86
CA MET A 1 -17.97 50.28 -34.43
C MET A 1 -18.88 49.35 -33.66
N ARG A 2 -18.48 48.47 -32.74
CA ARG A 2 -17.20 47.99 -32.23
C ARG A 2 -17.58 46.74 -31.41
N PHE A 3 -16.80 45.67 -31.53
CA PHE A 3 -16.90 44.46 -30.73
C PHE A 3 -16.93 44.77 -29.23
N THR A 4 -17.91 44.25 -28.49
CA THR A 4 -17.80 44.06 -27.03
C THR A 4 -18.36 42.71 -26.58
N LEU A 5 -18.09 41.65 -27.35
CA LEU A 5 -18.15 40.25 -26.89
C LEU A 5 -16.78 39.77 -26.33
N THR A 6 -15.88 40.71 -26.04
CA THR A 6 -14.48 40.45 -25.66
C THR A 6 -14.17 40.74 -24.19
N ARG A 7 -15.17 41.09 -23.36
CA ARG A 7 -14.92 41.48 -21.96
C ARG A 7 -15.25 40.40 -20.91
N TRP A 8 -15.84 39.28 -21.32
CA TRP A 8 -16.04 38.11 -20.45
C TRP A 8 -15.12 36.92 -20.76
N CYS A 9 -14.45 36.90 -21.92
CA CYS A 9 -13.39 35.92 -22.20
C CYS A 9 -12.01 36.34 -21.65
N LEU A 10 -11.78 37.62 -21.37
CA LEU A 10 -10.49 38.08 -20.80
C LEU A 10 -10.43 38.00 -19.26
N THR A 11 -11.57 37.86 -18.57
CA THR A 11 -11.59 37.62 -17.12
C THR A 11 -11.33 36.16 -16.76
N LEU A 12 -11.55 35.22 -17.69
CA LEU A 12 -11.25 33.80 -17.49
C LEU A 12 -9.77 33.46 -17.79
N PHE A 13 -9.06 34.27 -18.57
CA PHE A 13 -7.65 34.02 -18.91
C PHE A 13 -6.63 34.47 -17.83
N ILE A 14 -7.04 35.27 -16.85
CA ILE A 14 -6.16 35.72 -15.75
C ILE A 14 -6.09 34.69 -14.61
N PHE A 15 -7.06 33.78 -14.51
CA PHE A 15 -7.03 32.69 -13.52
C PHE A 15 -6.35 31.40 -14.00
N LEU A 16 -6.07 31.26 -15.30
CA LEU A 16 -5.38 30.09 -15.88
C LEU A 16 -3.85 30.23 -15.99
N ASN A 17 -3.28 31.39 -15.62
CA ASN A 17 -1.82 31.64 -15.66
C ASN A 17 -1.25 32.09 -14.31
N ARG A 18 -1.80 31.62 -13.20
CA ARG A 18 -1.07 31.64 -11.92
C ARG A 18 -0.75 30.21 -11.51
N PRO A 19 0.51 29.75 -11.65
CA PRO A 19 0.90 28.54 -10.96
C PRO A 19 0.87 28.90 -9.47
N LEU A 20 0.05 28.18 -8.70
CA LEU A 20 0.24 28.12 -7.26
C LEU A 20 0.88 26.76 -6.96
N PRO A 21 2.22 26.63 -7.01
CA PRO A 21 2.88 25.59 -6.28
C PRO A 21 3.07 26.13 -4.86
N VAL A 22 2.14 25.82 -3.94
CA VAL A 22 2.50 25.86 -2.53
C VAL A 22 3.21 24.54 -2.25
N LEU A 23 4.53 24.58 -2.36
CA LEU A 23 5.38 23.65 -1.62
C LEU A 23 5.09 23.86 -0.13
N PRO A 24 4.88 22.82 0.69
CA PRO A 24 4.99 22.99 2.13
C PRO A 24 6.44 23.35 2.44
N ASP A 25 6.60 24.59 2.88
CA ASP A 25 7.84 25.14 3.42
C ASP A 25 8.23 24.33 4.66
N SER A 26 9.50 23.93 4.73
CA SER A 26 10.05 23.28 5.92
C SER A 26 10.17 24.34 7.01
N ALA A 27 9.24 24.32 7.96
CA ALA A 27 9.33 25.10 9.19
C ALA A 27 9.46 24.15 10.38
N ASP A 28 10.70 23.91 10.79
CA ASP A 28 11.03 23.49 12.15
C ASP A 28 10.40 24.47 13.15
N GLY A 29 9.62 23.96 14.11
CA GLY A 29 9.15 24.78 15.24
C GLY A 29 7.84 24.30 15.87
N ALA A 30 7.98 23.53 16.96
CA ALA A 30 6.94 23.18 17.94
C ALA A 30 5.84 22.20 17.48
N HIS A 31 6.12 20.90 17.63
CA HIS A 31 5.08 19.87 17.71
C HIS A 31 4.26 20.05 18.98
N THR A 32 3.26 20.92 18.90
CA THR A 32 2.02 20.75 19.66
C THR A 32 1.37 19.46 19.12
N PRO A 33 1.03 18.46 19.96
CA PRO A 33 0.34 17.28 19.45
C PRO A 33 -1.08 17.69 19.07
N THR A 34 -1.25 18.12 17.82
CA THR A 34 -2.55 18.22 17.17
C THR A 34 -3.13 16.82 17.10
N LEU A 35 -4.19 16.60 17.87
CA LEU A 35 -5.03 15.42 17.85
C LEU A 35 -5.85 15.45 16.55
N GLU A 36 -5.17 15.36 15.41
CA GLU A 36 -5.79 15.05 14.13
C GLU A 36 -6.39 13.64 14.28
N PRO A 37 -7.70 13.45 14.06
CA PRO A 37 -8.28 12.12 14.11
C PRO A 37 -7.53 11.25 13.09
N GLU A 38 -7.00 10.11 13.53
CA GLU A 38 -6.29 9.22 12.61
C GLU A 38 -7.16 8.93 11.38
N PRO A 39 -6.58 8.97 10.17
CA PRO A 39 -7.35 8.73 8.95
C PRO A 39 -8.16 7.44 9.08
N PHE A 40 -9.44 7.48 8.75
CA PHE A 40 -10.35 6.31 8.86
C PHE A 40 -9.74 5.04 8.23
N LEU A 41 -9.02 5.20 7.13
CA LEU A 41 -8.34 4.14 6.41
C LEU A 41 -7.25 3.45 7.26
N TYR A 42 -6.53 4.20 8.09
CA TYR A 42 -5.54 3.66 9.01
C TYR A 42 -6.20 2.87 10.15
N ILE A 43 -7.32 3.37 10.69
CA ILE A 43 -8.09 2.66 11.72
C ILE A 43 -8.60 1.31 11.17
N LEU A 44 -9.14 1.31 9.96
CA LEU A 44 -9.59 0.09 9.28
C LEU A 44 -8.43 -0.87 9.02
N GLY A 45 -7.30 -0.37 8.51
CA GLY A 45 -6.09 -1.18 8.28
C GLY A 45 -5.60 -1.84 9.56
N LYS A 46 -5.58 -1.09 10.67
CA LYS A 46 -5.19 -1.60 11.99
C LYS A 46 -6.12 -2.68 12.50
N GLN A 47 -7.44 -2.52 12.33
CA GLN A 47 -8.42 -3.55 12.69
C GLN A 47 -8.21 -4.84 11.89
N ARG A 48 -8.01 -4.73 10.57
CA ARG A 48 -7.76 -5.88 9.70
C ARG A 48 -6.46 -6.60 10.04
N MET A 49 -5.40 -5.85 10.34
CA MET A 49 -4.12 -6.42 10.77
C MET A 49 -4.24 -7.17 12.10
N LEU A 50 -4.98 -6.62 13.08
CA LEU A 50 -5.23 -7.29 14.36
C LEU A 50 -6.05 -8.58 14.18
N GLU A 51 -7.07 -8.53 13.32
CA GLU A 51 -7.88 -9.70 12.98
C GLU A 51 -7.03 -10.78 12.30
N ALA A 52 -6.13 -10.40 11.38
CA ALA A 52 -5.20 -11.30 10.72
C ALA A 52 -4.22 -11.95 11.70
N GLN A 53 -3.69 -11.17 12.65
CA GLN A 53 -2.85 -11.66 13.72
C GLN A 53 -3.59 -12.71 14.56
N HIS A 54 -4.81 -12.40 15.01
CA HIS A 54 -5.62 -13.35 15.79
C HIS A 54 -5.90 -14.64 15.02
N ARG A 55 -6.31 -14.52 13.74
CA ARG A 55 -6.52 -15.67 12.85
C ARG A 55 -5.25 -16.52 12.69
N CYS A 56 -4.08 -15.89 12.62
CA CYS A 56 -2.81 -16.60 12.53
C CYS A 56 -2.53 -17.42 13.78
N TYR A 57 -2.61 -16.81 14.97
CA TYR A 57 -2.36 -17.53 16.23
C TYR A 57 -3.36 -18.66 16.46
N ASP A 58 -4.64 -18.44 16.14
CA ASP A 58 -5.66 -19.48 16.19
C ASP A 58 -5.31 -20.65 15.25
N ARG A 59 -4.87 -20.35 14.03
CA ARG A 59 -4.48 -21.36 13.04
C ARG A 59 -3.26 -22.14 13.50
N MET A 60 -2.23 -21.47 14.03
CA MET A 60 -1.02 -22.11 14.52
C MET A 60 -1.29 -23.08 15.68
N GLN A 61 -2.30 -22.82 16.51
CA GLN A 61 -2.71 -23.73 17.59
C GLN A 61 -3.53 -24.93 17.08
N LYS A 62 -4.36 -24.73 16.05
CA LYS A 62 -5.28 -25.76 15.53
C LYS A 62 -4.59 -26.75 14.59
N LEU A 63 -3.59 -26.30 13.84
CA LEU A 63 -2.90 -27.15 12.87
C LEU A 63 -2.02 -28.19 13.59
N PRO A 64 -2.02 -29.45 13.15
CA PRO A 64 -1.16 -30.48 13.72
C PRO A 64 0.32 -30.13 13.50
N PRO A 65 1.26 -30.75 14.24
CA PRO A 65 2.69 -30.60 13.97
C PRO A 65 3.04 -30.91 12.52
N TYR A 66 4.15 -30.36 12.02
CA TYR A 66 4.63 -30.60 10.66
C TYR A 66 4.72 -32.10 10.37
N GLN A 67 4.13 -32.52 9.24
CA GLN A 67 4.01 -33.93 8.84
C GLN A 67 5.01 -34.34 7.74
N GLY A 68 5.79 -33.40 7.22
CA GLY A 68 6.79 -33.70 6.20
C GLY A 68 8.07 -34.28 6.80
N GLU A 69 8.91 -34.82 5.93
CA GLU A 69 10.25 -35.31 6.30
C GLU A 69 11.30 -34.22 6.11
N GLY A 70 12.35 -34.23 6.94
CA GLY A 70 13.50 -33.33 6.84
C GLY A 70 13.40 -32.04 7.66
N LEU A 71 14.34 -31.12 7.39
CA LEU A 71 14.38 -29.80 8.00
C LEU A 71 13.25 -28.93 7.45
N TYR A 72 12.67 -28.11 8.32
CA TYR A 72 11.59 -27.19 7.98
C TYR A 72 11.67 -25.94 8.84
N CYS A 73 11.15 -24.84 8.31
CA CYS A 73 10.96 -23.61 9.07
C CYS A 73 9.60 -23.65 9.77
N ASN A 74 9.60 -23.34 11.06
CA ASN A 74 8.39 -23.31 11.88
C ASN A 74 7.41 -22.23 11.42
N ARG A 75 6.11 -22.52 11.54
CA ARG A 75 5.04 -21.53 11.38
C ARG A 75 5.27 -20.29 12.26
N THR A 76 5.00 -19.12 11.71
CA THR A 76 5.27 -17.85 12.39
C THR A 76 4.38 -16.72 11.91
N TRP A 77 4.18 -15.75 12.79
CA TRP A 77 3.62 -14.43 12.45
C TRP A 77 4.78 -13.45 12.27
N ASP A 78 4.95 -12.91 11.07
CA ASP A 78 6.07 -12.00 10.76
C ASP A 78 5.77 -10.52 11.08
N GLY A 79 4.56 -10.23 11.58
CA GLY A 79 4.07 -8.87 11.83
C GLY A 79 2.89 -8.49 10.94
N TRP A 80 2.84 -8.99 9.71
CA TRP A 80 1.80 -8.67 8.72
C TRP A 80 1.14 -9.90 8.11
N SER A 81 1.85 -11.02 8.03
CA SER A 81 1.38 -12.27 7.40
C SER A 81 1.67 -13.50 8.25
N CYS A 82 0.83 -14.51 8.06
CA CYS A 82 0.93 -15.80 8.72
C CYS A 82 1.61 -16.82 7.81
N TRP A 83 2.78 -17.31 8.23
CA TRP A 83 3.54 -18.31 7.50
C TRP A 83 3.33 -19.68 8.14
N ASP A 84 3.03 -20.68 7.31
CA ASP A 84 2.89 -22.07 7.75
C ASP A 84 4.25 -22.79 7.80
N ASP A 85 4.25 -24.00 8.36
CA ASP A 85 5.46 -24.85 8.37
C ASP A 85 5.89 -25.11 6.92
N THR A 86 7.12 -24.73 6.59
CA THR A 86 7.63 -24.75 5.20
C THR A 86 8.89 -25.60 5.14
N PRO A 87 9.00 -26.56 4.19
CA PRO A 87 10.21 -27.37 4.05
C PRO A 87 11.46 -26.53 3.77
N ALA A 88 12.62 -27.01 4.21
CA ALA A 88 13.91 -26.37 3.94
C ALA A 88 14.19 -26.23 2.44
N GLY A 89 14.76 -25.10 2.03
CA GLY A 89 15.06 -24.77 0.63
C GLY A 89 13.86 -24.31 -0.20
N VAL A 90 12.68 -24.12 0.41
CA VAL A 90 11.46 -23.69 -0.30
C VAL A 90 11.21 -22.19 -0.13
N LEU A 91 10.82 -21.55 -1.23
CA LEU A 91 10.28 -20.20 -1.24
C LEU A 91 8.76 -20.27 -1.03
N ALA A 92 8.29 -19.92 0.17
CA ALA A 92 6.87 -19.80 0.44
C ALA A 92 6.32 -18.51 -0.18
N GLU A 93 5.14 -18.57 -0.81
CA GLU A 93 4.47 -17.43 -1.42
C GLU A 93 3.02 -17.34 -0.95
N GLN A 94 2.54 -16.11 -0.79
CA GLN A 94 1.12 -15.82 -0.53
C GLN A 94 0.77 -14.45 -1.11
N TYR A 95 -0.51 -14.11 -1.16
CA TYR A 95 -0.95 -12.78 -1.59
C TYR A 95 -0.59 -11.69 -0.58
N CYS A 96 -0.38 -10.48 -1.08
CA CYS A 96 -0.16 -9.30 -0.25
C CYS A 96 -1.41 -8.97 0.59
N PRO A 97 -1.24 -8.54 1.85
CA PRO A 97 -2.36 -8.14 2.69
C PRO A 97 -2.96 -6.80 2.24
N ASP A 98 -4.27 -6.61 2.47
CA ASP A 98 -5.04 -5.43 2.09
C ASP A 98 -5.23 -4.44 3.26
N TYR A 99 -4.25 -4.36 4.16
CA TYR A 99 -4.28 -3.50 5.34
C TYR A 99 -3.78 -2.10 5.04
N PHE A 100 -2.88 -1.99 4.08
CA PHE A 100 -2.23 -0.75 3.68
C PHE A 100 -2.82 -0.25 2.36
N PRO A 101 -3.05 1.06 2.21
CA PRO A 101 -3.67 1.61 1.00
C PRO A 101 -2.76 1.58 -0.23
N ASP A 102 -1.45 1.49 -0.01
CA ASP A 102 -0.40 1.42 -1.03
C ASP A 102 0.00 -0.01 -1.39
N PHE A 103 -0.68 -1.02 -0.82
CA PHE A 103 -0.46 -2.42 -1.14
C PHE A 103 -1.45 -2.91 -2.19
N ASP A 104 -0.94 -3.66 -3.15
CA ASP A 104 -1.74 -4.37 -4.13
C ASP A 104 -1.95 -5.82 -3.73
N ALA A 105 -3.19 -6.17 -3.36
CA ALA A 105 -3.57 -7.51 -2.95
C ALA A 105 -3.47 -8.57 -4.08
N ALA A 106 -3.31 -8.16 -5.34
CA ALA A 106 -3.08 -9.07 -6.46
C ALA A 106 -1.61 -9.52 -6.55
N GLU A 107 -0.69 -8.77 -5.96
CA GLU A 107 0.73 -9.11 -5.91
C GLU A 107 1.01 -10.14 -4.81
N LYS A 108 2.22 -10.69 -4.82
CA LYS A 108 2.65 -11.74 -3.88
C LYS A 108 3.76 -11.27 -2.96
N VAL A 109 3.69 -11.70 -1.71
CA VAL A 109 4.79 -11.67 -0.75
C VAL A 109 5.44 -13.05 -0.69
N THR A 110 6.77 -13.07 -0.57
CA THR A 110 7.54 -14.31 -0.51
C THR A 110 8.40 -14.39 0.74
N LYS A 111 8.54 -15.58 1.33
CA LYS A 111 9.45 -15.84 2.45
C LYS A 111 10.25 -17.10 2.19
N TYR A 112 11.57 -16.97 2.27
CA TYR A 112 12.48 -18.08 1.98
C TYR A 112 12.81 -18.86 3.25
N CYS A 113 12.60 -20.18 3.20
CA CYS A 113 13.09 -21.11 4.20
C CYS A 113 14.47 -21.63 3.77
N GLY A 114 15.51 -21.35 4.56
CA GLY A 114 16.88 -21.79 4.27
C GLY A 114 17.01 -23.31 4.29
N GLU A 115 18.08 -23.81 3.67
CA GLU A 115 18.40 -25.24 3.67
C GLU A 115 18.67 -25.79 5.08
N ASP A 116 19.10 -24.91 6.00
CA ASP A 116 19.35 -25.24 7.40
C ASP A 116 18.07 -25.35 8.25
N GLY A 117 16.89 -25.08 7.68
CA GLY A 117 15.62 -25.06 8.41
C GLY A 117 15.32 -23.75 9.14
N ASP A 118 16.11 -22.71 8.88
CA ASP A 118 15.92 -21.37 9.43
C ASP A 118 15.30 -20.40 8.42
N TRP A 119 14.39 -19.55 8.89
CA TRP A 119 13.84 -18.47 8.06
C TRP A 119 14.94 -17.50 7.63
N TYR A 120 14.90 -17.08 6.36
CA TYR A 120 15.83 -16.10 5.82
C TYR A 120 15.90 -14.85 6.70
N ARG A 121 17.13 -14.42 7.00
CA ARG A 121 17.43 -13.22 7.77
C ARG A 121 18.00 -12.15 6.86
N HIS A 122 17.51 -10.93 6.99
CA HIS A 122 18.03 -9.82 6.21
C HIS A 122 19.49 -9.53 6.62
N PRO A 123 20.43 -9.35 5.66
CA PRO A 123 21.86 -9.25 5.96
C PRO A 123 22.21 -8.04 6.83
N GLU A 124 21.44 -6.96 6.73
CA GLU A 124 21.71 -5.73 7.49
C GLU A 124 21.14 -5.76 8.91
N SER A 125 19.96 -6.37 9.11
CA SER A 125 19.26 -6.35 10.41
C SER A 125 19.39 -7.66 11.19
N ASN A 126 19.81 -8.75 10.54
CA ASN A 126 19.90 -10.10 11.08
C ASN A 126 18.59 -10.64 11.72
N ILE A 127 17.46 -10.06 11.31
CA ILE A 127 16.10 -10.44 11.73
C ILE A 127 15.46 -11.23 10.60
N SER A 128 14.60 -12.20 10.94
CA SER A 128 13.85 -12.95 9.93
C SER A 128 13.02 -11.99 9.08
N TRP A 129 13.14 -12.08 7.77
CA TRP A 129 12.53 -11.13 6.86
C TRP A 129 11.61 -11.83 5.86
N SER A 130 10.61 -11.09 5.38
CA SER A 130 9.69 -11.52 4.34
C SER A 130 9.68 -10.43 3.27
N ASN A 131 9.67 -10.84 2.01
CA ASN A 131 9.81 -9.93 0.89
C ASN A 131 8.46 -9.34 0.47
N TYR A 132 8.17 -8.14 0.95
CA TYR A 132 6.97 -7.36 0.60
C TYR A 132 7.20 -6.34 -0.52
N THR A 133 8.36 -6.32 -1.17
CA THR A 133 8.69 -5.27 -2.15
C THR A 133 7.75 -5.26 -3.35
N MET A 134 7.23 -6.43 -3.74
CA MET A 134 6.27 -6.55 -4.84
C MET A 134 4.91 -5.94 -4.50
N CYS A 135 4.55 -5.85 -3.22
CA CYS A 135 3.22 -5.38 -2.80
C CYS A 135 3.01 -3.89 -3.12
N ASN A 136 4.06 -3.07 -3.16
CA ASN A 136 3.96 -1.64 -3.44
C ASN A 136 4.79 -1.19 -4.65
N ALA A 137 5.40 -2.11 -5.39
CA ALA A 137 6.27 -1.77 -6.52
C ALA A 137 5.54 -1.01 -7.64
N PHE A 138 4.29 -1.38 -7.94
CA PHE A 138 3.53 -0.85 -9.08
C PHE A 138 2.36 0.05 -8.67
N THR A 139 2.14 0.27 -7.37
CA THR A 139 1.05 1.12 -6.90
C THR A 139 1.14 2.59 -7.32
N PRO A 140 2.30 3.26 -7.40
CA PRO A 140 2.33 4.64 -7.89
C PRO A 140 1.90 4.76 -9.36
N ASP A 141 2.35 3.84 -10.21
CA ASP A 141 1.99 3.83 -11.63
C ASP A 141 0.50 3.52 -11.83
N LYS A 142 -0.03 2.54 -11.08
CA LYS A 142 -1.47 2.22 -11.08
C LYS A 142 -2.30 3.42 -10.63
N LEU A 143 -1.86 4.13 -9.59
CA LEU A 143 -2.52 5.33 -9.10
C LEU A 143 -2.50 6.46 -10.14
N GLN A 144 -1.34 6.71 -10.77
CA GLN A 144 -1.22 7.74 -11.80
C GLN A 144 -2.12 7.45 -13.01
N ASN A 145 -2.17 6.21 -13.46
CA ASN A 145 -3.07 5.80 -14.56
C ASN A 145 -4.55 5.97 -14.18
N ALA A 146 -4.92 5.61 -12.95
CA ALA A 146 -6.28 5.83 -12.45
C ALA A 146 -6.65 7.31 -12.42
N TYR A 147 -5.75 8.19 -11.98
CA TYR A 147 -5.97 9.64 -12.01
C TYR A 147 -6.14 10.16 -13.44
N ILE A 148 -5.28 9.76 -14.38
CA ILE A 148 -5.39 10.18 -15.79
C ILE A 148 -6.75 9.77 -16.36
N LEU A 149 -7.17 8.51 -16.16
CA LEU A 149 -8.46 8.01 -16.62
C LEU A 149 -9.63 8.75 -15.96
N TYR A 150 -9.54 9.06 -14.67
CA TYR A 150 -10.53 9.82 -13.94
C TYR A 150 -10.70 11.25 -14.50
N TYR A 151 -9.58 11.96 -14.73
CA TYR A 151 -9.61 13.29 -15.34
C TYR A 151 -10.20 13.24 -16.76
N LEU A 152 -9.84 12.24 -17.58
CA LEU A 152 -10.42 12.06 -18.92
C LEU A 152 -11.92 11.79 -18.86
N ALA A 153 -12.39 11.02 -17.88
CA ALA A 153 -13.82 10.76 -17.69
C ALA A 153 -14.59 12.04 -17.27
N ILE A 154 -14.06 12.82 -16.33
CA ILE A 154 -14.67 14.09 -15.92
C ILE A 154 -14.75 15.06 -17.09
N VAL A 155 -13.63 15.27 -17.79
CA VAL A 155 -13.58 16.21 -18.92
C VAL A 155 -14.48 15.71 -20.04
N GLY A 156 -14.44 14.42 -20.36
CA GLY A 156 -15.29 13.81 -21.38
C GLY A 156 -16.79 13.94 -21.06
N HIS A 157 -17.19 13.71 -19.81
CA HIS A 157 -18.57 13.90 -19.37
C HIS A 157 -18.97 15.37 -19.37
N SER A 158 -18.08 16.28 -18.96
CA SER A 158 -18.33 17.72 -18.96
C SER A 158 -18.46 18.29 -20.37
N CYS A 159 -17.71 17.77 -21.35
CA CYS A 159 -17.82 18.15 -22.76
C CYS A 159 -19.02 17.51 -23.48
N ARG A 160 -19.61 16.44 -22.92
CA ARG A 160 -20.78 15.76 -23.50
C ARG A 160 -22.12 16.45 -23.17
N PHE A 161 -22.13 17.38 -22.21
CA PHE A 161 -23.26 18.26 -21.95
C PHE A 161 -22.98 19.68 -22.45
N PRO A 162 -23.02 19.94 -23.78
CA PRO A 162 -23.22 21.30 -24.25
C PRO A 162 -24.67 21.70 -23.92
N CYS A 163 -24.83 22.70 -23.06
CA CYS A 163 -25.98 23.60 -23.15
C CYS A 163 -25.84 24.48 -24.40
#